data_AF-A0A967W4R0-F1
#
_entry.id   AF-A0A967W4R0-F1
#
_cell.length_a   1.000
_cell.length_b   1.000
_cell.length_c   1.000
_cell.angle_alpha   90.00
_cell.angle_beta   90.00
_cell.angle_gamma   90.00
#
_symmetry.space_group_name_H-M   'P 1'
#
loop_
_entity.id
_entity.type
_entity.pdbx_description
1 polymer ?
#
loop_
_entity_poly.entity_id
_entity_poly.type
_entity_poly.pdbx_seq_one_letter_code
_entity_poly.pdbx_strand_id
1 'polypeptide(L)'
;EQVPFERTERAARLSREVFGRDAIIYQGLFFEQFKLMGLSGTLPFEEYLQRGGQALQHVELFANGRVPYKMAYLFEHHPAEAYFTASCRRELVRDWHVHVDNYCNYMPGFCGGLSLGDARDLDAICGEGRGVDLDRLPVIAALLEGLGALHRLGLEWGYRDRAEGYISKCHLCLEIRGHLARHGEFEELRPLEMYERFED
;
A
#
# COMPACT_ATOMS: atom_id res chain seq x y z
N GLU A 1 -13.24 13.51 -0.83
CA GLU A 1 -14.48 12.80 -0.40
C GLU A 1 -14.77 12.85 1.09
N GLN A 2 -13.84 12.52 1.99
CA GLN A 2 -14.19 12.33 3.42
C GLN A 2 -13.91 13.54 4.32
N VAL A 3 -12.95 14.38 3.94
CA VAL A 3 -12.54 15.55 4.74
C VAL A 3 -12.98 16.83 4.02
N PRO A 4 -13.83 17.67 4.65
CA PRO A 4 -14.17 18.99 4.14
C PRO A 4 -12.92 19.84 3.91
N PHE A 5 -12.82 20.51 2.76
CA PHE A 5 -11.62 21.22 2.34
C PHE A 5 -11.23 22.35 3.32
N GLU A 6 -12.20 23.00 3.95
CA GLU A 6 -11.98 24.05 4.95
C GLU A 6 -11.23 23.51 6.18
N ARG A 7 -11.41 22.21 6.51
CA ARG A 7 -10.64 21.58 7.58
C ARG A 7 -9.18 21.40 7.17
N THR A 8 -8.92 21.04 5.92
CA THR A 8 -7.58 20.93 5.34
C THR A 8 -6.90 22.30 5.30
N GLU A 9 -7.59 23.35 4.85
CA GLU A 9 -7.07 24.73 4.86
C GLU A 9 -6.76 25.22 6.27
N ARG A 10 -7.67 24.97 7.22
CA ARG A 10 -7.45 25.31 8.62
C ARG A 10 -6.23 24.59 9.19
N ALA A 11 -6.07 23.30 8.91
CA ALA A 11 -4.89 22.53 9.33
C ALA A 11 -3.62 23.10 8.71
N ALA A 12 -3.60 23.38 7.40
CA ALA A 12 -2.46 23.97 6.71
C ALA A 12 -2.08 25.34 7.29
N ARG A 13 -3.07 26.21 7.55
CA ARG A 13 -2.84 27.53 8.17
C ARG A 13 -2.27 27.40 9.57
N LEU A 14 -2.92 26.64 10.45
CA LEU A 14 -2.48 26.46 11.84
C LEU A 14 -1.09 25.80 11.90
N SER A 15 -0.81 24.80 11.08
CA SER A 15 0.51 24.18 11.01
C SER A 15 1.59 25.20 10.60
N ARG A 16 1.31 26.09 9.65
CA ARG A 16 2.26 27.15 9.27
C ARG A 16 2.40 28.24 10.34
N GLU A 17 1.35 28.54 11.09
CA GLU A 17 1.43 29.46 12.23
C GLU A 17 2.30 28.90 13.37
N VAL A 18 2.19 27.60 13.64
CA VAL A 18 2.93 26.93 14.72
C VAL A 18 4.36 26.60 14.30
N PHE A 19 4.57 26.04 13.11
CA PHE A 19 5.85 25.49 12.66
C PHE A 19 6.56 26.34 11.59
N GLY A 20 5.95 27.42 11.12
CA GLY A 20 6.57 28.33 10.15
C GLY A 20 6.97 27.64 8.85
N ARG A 21 8.25 27.79 8.47
CA ARG A 21 8.82 27.21 7.24
C ARG A 21 9.04 25.71 7.31
N ASP A 22 8.97 25.13 8.50
CA ASP A 22 9.14 23.69 8.71
C ASP A 22 7.86 22.90 8.43
N ALA A 23 6.71 23.58 8.30
CA ALA A 23 5.48 22.97 7.82
C ALA A 23 5.36 23.04 6.30
N ILE A 24 5.36 21.87 5.67
CA ILE A 24 5.06 21.72 4.23
C ILE A 24 3.67 21.12 4.02
N ILE A 25 3.05 21.48 2.89
CA ILE A 25 1.85 20.80 2.40
C ILE A 25 2.31 19.78 1.38
N TYR A 26 2.27 18.50 1.75
CA TYR A 26 2.49 17.42 0.81
C TYR A 26 1.41 17.47 -0.29
N GLN A 27 1.80 17.25 -1.55
CA GLN A 27 0.89 17.40 -2.70
C GLN A 27 0.32 18.84 -2.85
N GLY A 28 1.16 19.87 -2.62
CA GLY A 28 0.77 21.28 -2.66
C GLY A 28 0.12 21.77 -3.97
N LEU A 29 0.40 21.13 -5.10
CA LEU A 29 -0.28 21.39 -6.38
C LEU A 29 -1.79 21.20 -6.26
N PHE A 30 -2.24 20.09 -5.65
CA PHE A 30 -3.67 19.79 -5.48
C PHE A 30 -4.30 20.71 -4.44
N PHE A 31 -3.56 21.07 -3.39
CA PHE A 31 -4.05 22.04 -2.41
C PHE A 31 -4.37 23.40 -3.06
N GLU A 32 -3.44 23.95 -3.84
CA GLU A 32 -3.67 25.23 -4.54
C GLU A 32 -4.74 25.09 -5.63
N GLN A 33 -4.81 23.95 -6.33
CA GLN A 33 -5.89 23.68 -7.28
C GLN A 33 -7.26 23.73 -6.61
N PHE A 34 -7.45 23.05 -5.48
CA PHE A 34 -8.72 23.04 -4.75
C PHE A 34 -9.09 24.43 -4.21
N LYS A 35 -8.10 25.25 -3.81
CA LYS A 35 -8.33 26.66 -3.48
C LYS A 35 -8.82 27.47 -4.68
N LEU A 36 -8.16 27.34 -5.83
CA LEU A 36 -8.54 28.05 -7.06
C LEU A 36 -9.92 27.61 -7.57
N MET A 37 -10.30 26.36 -7.33
CA MET A 37 -11.64 25.83 -7.62
C MET A 37 -12.73 26.37 -6.69
N GLY A 38 -12.37 27.08 -5.62
CA GLY A 38 -13.31 27.53 -4.59
C GLY A 38 -14.02 26.36 -3.92
N LEU A 39 -13.32 25.23 -3.72
CA LEU A 39 -13.94 24.04 -3.15
C LEU A 39 -14.41 24.30 -1.71
N SER A 40 -15.67 23.99 -1.43
CA SER A 40 -16.24 23.98 -0.10
C SER A 40 -16.79 22.58 0.20
N GLY A 41 -16.61 22.12 1.44
CA GLY A 41 -16.99 20.77 1.83
C GLY A 41 -16.14 19.70 1.16
N THR A 42 -16.76 18.58 0.85
CA THR A 42 -16.11 17.41 0.27
C THR A 42 -16.32 17.35 -1.23
N LEU A 43 -15.28 16.97 -1.98
CA LEU A 43 -15.38 16.70 -3.42
C LEU A 43 -15.44 15.18 -3.67
N PRO A 44 -16.52 14.64 -4.25
CA PRO A 44 -16.56 13.29 -4.80
C PRO A 44 -15.51 13.09 -5.91
N PHE A 45 -14.93 11.91 -6.02
CA PHE A 45 -13.87 11.63 -6.97
C PHE A 45 -14.35 11.78 -8.42
N GLU A 46 -15.55 11.29 -8.73
CA GLU A 46 -16.15 11.41 -10.07
C GLU A 46 -16.40 12.88 -10.46
N GLU A 47 -16.77 13.71 -9.49
CA GLU A 47 -16.91 15.16 -9.71
C GLU A 47 -15.54 15.81 -9.93
N TYR A 48 -14.52 15.39 -9.18
CA TYR A 48 -13.15 15.86 -9.38
C TYR A 48 -12.63 15.52 -10.77
N LEU A 49 -12.91 14.32 -11.29
CA LEU A 49 -12.51 13.92 -12.65
C LEU A 49 -13.04 14.90 -13.70
N GLN A 50 -14.26 15.41 -13.54
CA GLN A 50 -14.87 16.37 -14.47
C GLN A 50 -14.29 17.78 -14.36
N ARG A 51 -13.91 18.21 -13.15
CA ARG A 51 -13.51 19.60 -12.86
C ARG A 51 -12.00 19.84 -12.92
N GLY A 52 -11.21 18.84 -12.56
CA GLY A 52 -9.76 18.98 -12.34
C GLY A 52 -8.96 17.72 -12.65
N GLY A 53 -9.58 16.71 -13.27
CA GLY A 53 -8.99 15.39 -13.50
C GLY A 53 -7.65 15.39 -14.23
N GLN A 54 -7.36 16.42 -15.04
CA GLN A 54 -6.05 16.56 -15.69
C GLN A 54 -4.89 16.61 -14.68
N ALA A 55 -5.09 17.16 -13.48
CA ALA A 55 -4.05 17.20 -12.47
C ALA A 55 -3.67 15.79 -11.93
N LEU A 56 -4.49 14.76 -12.19
CA LEU A 56 -4.11 13.37 -11.87
C LEU A 56 -2.86 12.90 -12.63
N GLN A 57 -2.47 13.55 -13.73
CA GLN A 57 -1.17 13.25 -14.37
C GLN A 57 0.03 13.56 -13.45
N HIS A 58 -0.19 14.34 -12.39
CA HIS A 58 0.81 14.71 -11.39
C HIS A 58 0.62 13.98 -10.06
N VAL A 59 -0.41 13.13 -9.92
CA VAL A 59 -0.59 12.36 -8.69
C VAL A 59 0.33 11.14 -8.72
N GLU A 60 0.98 10.86 -7.60
CA GLU A 60 1.65 9.59 -7.38
C GLU A 60 0.61 8.53 -6.99
N LEU A 61 -0.17 8.07 -7.98
CA LEU A 61 -1.16 7.02 -7.76
C LEU A 61 -0.48 5.65 -7.83
N PHE A 62 -0.15 5.12 -6.67
CA PHE A 62 0.32 3.73 -6.58
C PHE A 62 -0.88 2.80 -6.79
N ALA A 63 -0.81 1.92 -7.80
CA ALA A 63 -1.79 0.85 -8.01
C ALA A 63 -1.62 -0.27 -6.96
N ASN A 64 -1.75 0.07 -5.68
CA ASN A 64 -1.64 -0.81 -4.52
C ASN A 64 -2.79 -0.54 -3.52
N GLY A 65 -2.85 -1.31 -2.44
CA GLY A 65 -3.87 -1.13 -1.40
C GLY A 65 -5.28 -1.25 -1.96
N ARG A 66 -6.09 -0.21 -1.81
CA ARG A 66 -7.50 -0.18 -2.27
C ARG A 66 -7.68 0.19 -3.74
N VAL A 67 -6.66 0.75 -4.39
CA VAL A 67 -6.73 1.20 -5.79
C VAL A 67 -7.16 0.06 -6.73
N PRO A 68 -6.64 -1.18 -6.62
CA PRO A 68 -7.09 -2.30 -7.44
C PRO A 68 -8.56 -2.70 -7.30
N TYR A 69 -9.26 -2.27 -6.25
CA TYR A 69 -10.66 -2.64 -6.02
C TYR A 69 -11.62 -1.50 -6.32
N LYS A 70 -11.20 -0.27 -5.97
CA LYS A 70 -12.03 0.93 -6.16
C LYS A 70 -11.81 1.63 -7.49
N MET A 71 -10.63 1.47 -8.10
CA MET A 71 -10.19 2.29 -9.24
C MET A 71 -9.59 1.45 -10.37
N ALA A 72 -9.73 0.12 -10.36
CA ALA A 72 -9.20 -0.74 -11.41
C ALA A 72 -9.72 -0.40 -12.82
N TYR A 73 -10.91 0.18 -12.94
CA TYR A 73 -11.47 0.64 -14.22
C TYR A 73 -10.64 1.75 -14.89
N LEU A 74 -9.69 2.37 -14.19
CA LEU A 74 -8.75 3.35 -14.74
C LEU A 74 -7.51 2.71 -15.36
N PHE A 75 -7.33 1.38 -15.23
CA PHE A 75 -6.12 0.67 -15.62
C PHE A 75 -6.40 -0.49 -16.56
N GLU A 76 -5.44 -0.78 -17.43
CA GLU A 76 -5.43 -2.01 -18.20
C GLU A 76 -5.16 -3.20 -17.28
N HIS A 77 -5.80 -4.33 -17.58
CA HIS A 77 -5.58 -5.57 -16.85
C HIS A 77 -4.68 -6.50 -17.65
N HIS A 78 -3.79 -7.16 -16.94
CA HIS A 78 -2.82 -8.10 -17.49
C HIS A 78 -2.88 -9.43 -16.74
N PRO A 79 -2.56 -10.55 -17.40
CA PRO A 79 -2.52 -11.85 -16.74
C PRO A 79 -1.36 -11.92 -15.72
N ALA A 80 -1.40 -12.87 -14.79
CA ALA A 80 -0.44 -12.95 -13.67
C ALA A 80 1.02 -13.01 -14.16
N GLU A 81 1.25 -13.72 -15.26
CA GLU A 81 2.57 -13.96 -15.86
C GLU A 81 3.27 -12.66 -16.27
N ALA A 82 2.52 -11.61 -16.60
CA ALA A 82 3.06 -10.30 -16.94
C ALA A 82 3.88 -9.70 -15.79
N TYR A 83 3.65 -10.13 -14.56
CA TYR A 83 4.29 -9.62 -13.35
C TYR A 83 5.36 -10.54 -12.76
N PHE A 84 5.60 -11.73 -13.31
CA PHE A 84 6.46 -12.73 -12.66
C PHE A 84 7.92 -12.32 -12.53
N THR A 85 8.41 -11.46 -13.42
CA THR A 85 9.78 -10.90 -13.37
C THR A 85 9.90 -9.73 -12.40
N ALA A 86 8.78 -9.22 -11.87
CA ALA A 86 8.81 -8.16 -10.88
C ALA A 86 9.30 -8.70 -9.54
N SER A 87 10.15 -7.93 -8.87
CA SER A 87 10.63 -8.20 -7.52
C SER A 87 10.26 -7.05 -6.59
N CYS A 88 10.05 -7.38 -5.31
CA CYS A 88 9.90 -6.42 -4.23
C CYS A 88 11.14 -6.37 -3.33
N ARG A 89 12.24 -7.04 -3.71
CA ARG A 89 13.46 -7.11 -2.88
C ARG A 89 13.92 -5.74 -2.44
N ARG A 90 14.04 -4.79 -3.38
CA ARG A 90 14.52 -3.43 -3.08
C ARG A 90 13.57 -2.69 -2.16
N GLU A 91 12.28 -2.98 -2.17
CA GLU A 91 11.27 -2.37 -1.29
C GLU A 91 11.27 -3.02 0.08
N LEU A 92 11.48 -4.33 0.16
CA LEU A 92 11.45 -5.10 1.40
C LEU A 92 12.70 -4.92 2.26
N VAL A 93 13.87 -4.73 1.64
CA VAL A 93 15.15 -4.62 2.37
C VAL A 93 15.60 -3.18 2.63
N ARG A 94 14.76 -2.17 2.37
CA ARG A 94 15.15 -0.77 2.65
C ARG A 94 15.28 -0.55 4.14
N ASP A 95 16.41 0.02 4.54
CA ASP A 95 16.76 0.36 5.92
C ASP A 95 16.16 1.70 6.39
N TRP A 96 15.67 2.54 5.48
CA TRP A 96 15.20 3.90 5.82
C TRP A 96 13.69 4.12 5.71
N HIS A 97 12.91 3.16 5.20
CA HIS A 97 11.45 3.31 5.05
C HIS A 97 10.71 2.11 5.62
N VAL A 98 10.39 2.21 6.89
CA VAL A 98 9.63 1.21 7.63
C VAL A 98 8.44 1.85 8.32
N HIS A 99 7.40 1.06 8.53
CA HIS A 99 6.21 1.48 9.26
C HIS A 99 5.97 0.55 10.44
N VAL A 100 5.25 1.07 11.43
CA VAL A 100 4.71 0.29 12.53
C VAL A 100 3.21 0.55 12.54
N ASP A 101 2.40 -0.50 12.42
CA ASP A 101 0.96 -0.35 12.52
C ASP A 101 0.49 -0.25 13.99
N ASN A 102 -0.81 -0.04 14.17
CA ASN A 102 -1.40 0.09 15.51
C ASN A 102 -1.37 -1.23 16.33
N TYR A 103 -0.98 -2.36 15.72
CA TYR A 103 -0.81 -3.65 16.37
C TYR A 103 0.66 -3.98 16.63
N CYS A 104 1.57 -3.01 16.41
CA CYS A 104 3.01 -3.16 16.54
C CYS A 104 3.63 -4.16 15.55
N ASN A 105 3.00 -4.42 14.39
CA ASN A 105 3.69 -5.14 13.32
C ASN A 105 4.77 -4.25 12.71
N TYR A 106 6.00 -4.76 12.59
CA TYR A 106 7.08 -4.09 11.88
C TYR A 106 6.95 -4.34 10.38
N MET A 107 6.58 -3.32 9.63
CA MET A 107 6.18 -3.44 8.23
C MET A 107 7.27 -2.93 7.28
N PRO A 108 7.60 -3.70 6.22
CA PRO A 108 8.60 -3.28 5.24
C PRO A 108 8.01 -2.41 4.14
N GLY A 109 8.64 -1.25 3.88
CA GLY A 109 8.23 -0.34 2.80
C GLY A 109 6.76 0.03 2.88
N PHE A 110 6.06 0.02 1.75
CA PHE A 110 4.62 0.33 1.67
C PHE A 110 3.71 -0.92 1.71
N CYS A 111 4.21 -2.05 2.19
CA CYS A 111 3.55 -3.34 2.05
C CYS A 111 2.57 -3.61 3.21
N GLY A 112 1.41 -2.95 3.16
CA GLY A 112 0.26 -3.22 4.03
C GLY A 112 -0.05 -4.71 4.17
N GLY A 113 -0.23 -5.19 5.40
CA GLY A 113 -0.53 -6.60 5.73
C GLY A 113 0.69 -7.50 5.89
N LEU A 114 1.92 -7.02 5.64
CA LEU A 114 3.14 -7.76 5.96
C LEU A 114 3.68 -7.37 7.33
N SER A 115 4.12 -8.36 8.11
CA SER A 115 4.87 -8.19 9.36
C SER A 115 6.20 -8.94 9.28
N LEU A 116 7.30 -8.27 9.63
CA LEU A 116 8.60 -8.89 9.85
C LEU A 116 8.83 -9.27 11.33
N GLY A 117 7.85 -8.99 12.20
CA GLY A 117 7.94 -9.21 13.63
C GLY A 117 7.26 -8.12 14.47
N ASP A 118 7.41 -8.23 15.78
CA ASP A 118 6.85 -7.28 16.74
C ASP A 118 7.80 -6.09 16.96
N ALA A 119 7.34 -4.89 16.63
CA ALA A 119 8.09 -3.65 16.77
C ALA A 119 8.36 -3.23 18.23
N ARG A 120 7.82 -3.96 19.22
CA ARG A 120 8.21 -3.81 20.63
C ARG A 120 9.53 -4.51 20.96
N ASP A 121 9.99 -5.43 20.10
CA ASP A 121 11.24 -6.16 20.22
C ASP A 121 12.11 -5.94 18.96
N LEU A 122 12.47 -4.67 18.71
CA LEU A 122 13.27 -4.30 17.54
C LEU A 122 14.66 -4.91 17.56
N ASP A 123 15.24 -5.18 18.73
CA ASP A 123 16.56 -5.80 18.82
C ASP A 123 16.55 -7.24 18.28
N ALA A 124 15.45 -7.97 18.44
CA ALA A 124 15.30 -9.30 17.83
C ALA A 124 15.27 -9.25 16.29
N ILE A 125 14.80 -8.14 15.70
CA ILE A 125 14.63 -7.97 14.26
C ILE A 125 15.86 -7.32 13.62
N CYS A 126 16.36 -6.24 14.23
CA CYS A 126 17.35 -5.31 13.68
C CYS A 126 18.69 -5.34 14.42
N GLY A 127 18.82 -6.09 15.51
CA GLY A 127 20.04 -6.16 16.31
C GLY A 127 21.23 -6.71 15.52
N GLU A 128 22.45 -6.35 15.95
CA GLU A 128 23.66 -6.81 15.28
C GLU A 128 23.78 -8.35 15.32
N GLY A 129 24.03 -8.97 14.16
CA GLY A 129 24.04 -10.43 14.02
C GLY A 129 22.66 -11.10 14.17
N ARG A 130 21.60 -10.32 14.36
CA ARG A 130 20.20 -10.73 14.27
C ARG A 130 19.67 -10.43 12.86
N GLY A 131 18.49 -10.94 12.57
CA GLY A 131 17.83 -10.71 11.30
C GLY A 131 16.51 -11.44 11.24
N VAL A 132 15.80 -11.22 10.14
CA VAL A 132 14.54 -11.90 9.86
C VAL A 132 14.85 -13.33 9.40
N ASP A 133 14.33 -14.31 10.14
CA ASP A 133 14.42 -15.72 9.80
C ASP A 133 13.43 -16.05 8.66
N LEU A 134 13.96 -16.17 7.44
CA LEU A 134 13.13 -16.40 6.25
C LEU A 134 12.54 -17.82 6.19
N ASP A 135 13.10 -18.79 6.92
CA ASP A 135 12.54 -20.15 6.96
C ASP A 135 11.17 -20.17 7.66
N ARG A 136 10.93 -19.18 8.52
CA ARG A 136 9.64 -18.97 9.21
C ARG A 136 8.68 -18.08 8.44
N LEU A 137 9.18 -17.30 7.46
CA LEU A 137 8.40 -16.31 6.71
C LEU A 137 8.38 -16.65 5.20
N PRO A 138 7.74 -17.76 4.80
CA PRO A 138 7.77 -18.25 3.42
C PRO A 138 7.21 -17.25 2.39
N VAL A 139 6.24 -16.39 2.77
CA VAL A 139 5.71 -15.35 1.87
C VAL A 139 6.73 -14.24 1.66
N ILE A 140 7.45 -13.83 2.72
CA ILE A 140 8.53 -12.85 2.59
C ILE A 140 9.66 -13.43 1.75
N ALA A 141 10.05 -14.69 1.99
CA ALA A 141 11.06 -15.39 1.21
C ALA A 141 10.69 -15.42 -0.29
N ALA A 142 9.45 -15.79 -0.61
CA ALA A 142 8.93 -15.78 -1.97
C ALA A 142 8.95 -14.38 -2.60
N LEU A 143 8.55 -13.34 -1.88
CA LEU A 143 8.58 -11.95 -2.38
C LEU A 143 9.99 -11.41 -2.62
N LEU A 144 10.99 -11.89 -1.88
CA LEU A 144 12.40 -11.57 -2.10
C LEU A 144 12.99 -12.23 -3.34
N GLU A 145 12.44 -13.37 -3.77
CA GLU A 145 12.73 -14.00 -5.05
C GLU A 145 12.01 -13.26 -6.18
N GLY A 146 10.69 -13.09 -6.07
CA GLY A 146 9.87 -12.35 -7.02
C GLY A 146 8.42 -12.80 -7.04
N LEU A 147 7.60 -12.09 -7.82
CA LEU A 147 6.16 -12.35 -7.89
C LEU A 147 5.83 -13.73 -8.45
N GLY A 148 6.67 -14.28 -9.34
CA GLY A 148 6.48 -15.66 -9.82
C GLY A 148 6.65 -16.71 -8.72
N ALA A 149 7.53 -16.48 -7.74
CA ALA A 149 7.69 -17.38 -6.59
C ALA A 149 6.50 -17.28 -5.64
N LEU A 150 6.02 -16.07 -5.37
CA LEU A 150 4.79 -15.87 -4.59
C LEU A 150 3.59 -16.53 -5.28
N HIS A 151 3.48 -16.41 -6.60
CA HIS A 151 2.41 -17.06 -7.37
C HIS A 151 2.45 -18.58 -7.24
N ARG A 152 3.62 -19.22 -7.38
CA ARG A 152 3.77 -20.66 -7.15
C ARG A 152 3.33 -21.07 -5.74
N LEU A 153 3.76 -20.33 -4.71
CA LEU A 153 3.32 -20.56 -3.33
C LEU A 153 1.78 -20.44 -3.22
N GLY A 154 1.18 -19.43 -3.84
CA GLY A 154 -0.27 -19.31 -3.93
C GLY A 154 -0.94 -20.54 -4.54
N LEU A 155 -0.45 -21.01 -5.69
CA LEU A 155 -0.99 -22.18 -6.40
C LEU A 155 -0.91 -23.46 -5.55
N GLU A 156 0.19 -23.66 -4.82
CA GLU A 156 0.36 -24.79 -3.90
C GLU A 156 -0.72 -24.79 -2.80
N TRP A 157 -1.20 -23.61 -2.41
CA TRP A 157 -2.29 -23.41 -1.46
C TRP A 157 -3.68 -23.28 -2.12
N GLY A 158 -3.79 -23.59 -3.41
CA GLY A 158 -5.07 -23.59 -4.14
C GLY A 158 -5.56 -22.21 -4.59
N TYR A 159 -4.69 -21.20 -4.62
CA TYR A 159 -4.99 -19.91 -5.26
C TYR A 159 -5.34 -20.13 -6.74
N ARG A 160 -6.25 -19.31 -7.25
CA ARG A 160 -6.60 -19.29 -8.67
C ARG A 160 -6.55 -17.87 -9.17
N ASP A 161 -5.99 -17.73 -10.38
CA ASP A 161 -5.88 -16.42 -10.99
C ASP A 161 -7.26 -15.82 -11.28
N ARG A 162 -7.33 -14.50 -11.16
CA ARG A 162 -8.52 -13.74 -11.52
C ARG A 162 -8.75 -13.79 -13.02
N ALA A 163 -9.98 -14.05 -13.43
CA ALA A 163 -10.34 -14.07 -14.86
C ALA A 163 -10.12 -12.71 -15.53
N GLU A 164 -10.36 -11.61 -14.80
CA GLU A 164 -10.11 -10.26 -15.32
C GLU A 164 -8.62 -9.88 -15.33
N GLY A 165 -7.74 -10.67 -14.72
CA GLY A 165 -6.33 -10.33 -14.52
C GLY A 165 -6.10 -9.29 -13.43
N TYR A 166 -4.95 -8.61 -13.49
CA TYR A 166 -4.46 -7.68 -12.47
C TYR A 166 -3.99 -6.39 -13.12
N ILE A 167 -3.99 -5.31 -12.35
CA ILE A 167 -3.60 -3.97 -12.83
C ILE A 167 -2.16 -3.61 -12.45
N SER A 168 -1.54 -4.39 -11.56
CA SER A 168 -0.19 -4.16 -11.08
C SER A 168 0.39 -5.40 -10.38
N LYS A 169 1.71 -5.41 -10.17
CA LYS A 169 2.38 -6.41 -9.32
C LYS A 169 1.82 -6.44 -7.88
N CYS A 170 1.41 -5.28 -7.36
CA CYS A 170 0.89 -5.16 -6.01
C CYS A 170 -0.53 -5.69 -5.89
N HIS A 171 -1.33 -5.58 -6.96
CA HIS A 171 -2.64 -6.21 -7.05
C HIS A 171 -2.51 -7.74 -7.00
N LEU A 172 -1.68 -8.34 -7.86
CA LEU A 172 -1.40 -9.78 -7.83
C LEU A 172 -0.89 -10.25 -6.45
N CYS A 173 0.08 -9.52 -5.90
CA CYS A 173 0.63 -9.79 -4.56
C CYS A 173 -0.46 -9.78 -3.47
N LEU A 174 -1.35 -8.79 -3.48
CA LEU A 174 -2.39 -8.66 -2.47
C LEU A 174 -3.44 -9.77 -2.59
N GLU A 175 -3.82 -10.15 -3.81
CA GLU A 175 -4.75 -11.26 -4.04
C GLU A 175 -4.19 -12.60 -3.52
N ILE A 176 -2.93 -12.91 -3.85
CA ILE A 176 -2.29 -14.15 -3.37
C ILE A 176 -2.16 -14.12 -1.85
N ARG A 177 -1.67 -13.02 -1.27
CA ARG A 177 -1.54 -12.90 0.20
C ARG A 177 -2.90 -12.99 0.89
N GLY A 178 -3.95 -12.39 0.34
CA GLY A 178 -5.31 -12.50 0.87
C GLY A 178 -5.83 -13.93 0.83
N HIS A 179 -5.53 -14.68 -0.22
CA HIS A 179 -5.83 -16.12 -0.27
C HIS A 179 -5.08 -16.90 0.80
N LEU A 180 -3.76 -16.70 0.93
CA LEU A 180 -2.92 -17.38 1.90
C LEU A 180 -3.35 -17.06 3.36
N ALA A 181 -3.64 -15.79 3.66
CA ALA A 181 -4.10 -15.36 4.98
C ALA A 181 -5.43 -16.01 5.40
N ARG A 182 -6.30 -16.35 4.45
CA ARG A 182 -7.61 -17.00 4.73
C ARG A 182 -7.50 -18.51 4.89
N HIS A 183 -6.50 -19.15 4.27
CA HIS A 183 -6.44 -20.61 4.14
C HIS A 183 -5.25 -21.25 4.85
N GLY A 184 -4.31 -20.48 5.38
CA GLY A 184 -3.13 -20.98 6.08
C GLY A 184 -2.73 -20.15 7.29
N GLU A 185 -1.73 -20.64 8.01
CA GLU A 185 -1.13 -19.95 9.15
C GLU A 185 0.22 -19.37 8.75
N PHE A 186 0.22 -18.11 8.35
CA PHE A 186 1.42 -17.35 7.98
C PHE A 186 1.60 -16.21 8.96
N GLU A 187 2.67 -16.26 9.77
CA GLU A 187 2.86 -15.26 10.84
C GLU A 187 3.15 -13.86 10.31
N GLU A 188 3.71 -13.77 9.09
CA GLU A 188 3.98 -12.54 8.37
C GLU A 188 2.74 -11.88 7.74
N LEU A 189 1.59 -12.56 7.67
CA LEU A 189 0.36 -12.00 7.07
C LEU A 189 -0.53 -11.39 8.15
N ARG A 190 -0.17 -10.20 8.62
CA ARG A 190 -0.85 -9.50 9.72
C ARG A 190 -1.01 -8.01 9.47
N PRO A 191 -2.07 -7.38 10.00
CA PRO A 191 -3.18 -8.00 10.74
C PRO A 191 -4.16 -8.72 9.79
N LEU A 192 -4.80 -9.80 10.26
CA LEU A 192 -5.74 -10.58 9.43
C LEU A 192 -6.93 -9.74 8.97
N GLU A 193 -7.38 -8.82 9.81
CA GLU A 193 -8.50 -7.91 9.54
C GLU A 193 -8.23 -7.01 8.32
N MET A 194 -6.95 -6.73 7.99
CA MET A 194 -6.62 -6.03 6.74
C MET A 194 -7.02 -6.88 5.54
N TYR A 195 -6.74 -8.19 5.57
CA TYR A 195 -7.10 -9.15 4.53
C TYR A 195 -8.61 -9.47 4.47
N GLU A 196 -9.36 -9.11 5.51
CA GLU A 196 -10.83 -9.23 5.51
C GLU A 196 -11.51 -8.00 4.90
N ARG A 197 -10.84 -6.85 4.88
CA ARG A 197 -11.46 -5.53 4.57
C ARG A 197 -10.72 -4.71 3.52
N PHE A 198 -9.69 -5.23 2.87
CA PHE A 198 -8.91 -4.46 1.90
C PHE A 198 -9.70 -4.06 0.64
N GLU A 199 -10.90 -4.62 0.45
CA GLU A 199 -11.85 -4.23 -0.61
C GLU A 199 -12.80 -3.09 -0.17
N ASP A 200 -12.88 -2.76 1.13
CA ASP A 200 -13.80 -1.75 1.71
C ASP A 200 -13.34 -0.30 1.51
#